data_AF-C7YN72-F1
#
_entry.id   AF-C7YN72-F1
#
_cell.length_a   1.000
_cell.length_b   1.000
_cell.length_c   1.000
_cell.angle_alpha   90.00
_cell.angle_beta   90.00
_cell.angle_gamma   90.00
#
_symmetry.space_group_name_H-M   'P 1'
#
loop_
_entity.id
_entity.type
_entity.pdbx_description
1 polymer ?
#
loop_
_entity_poly.entity_id
_entity_poly.type
_entity_poly.pdbx_seq_one_letter_code
_entity_poly.pdbx_strand_id
1 'polypeptide(L)'
;MDALQTAKKEWGKGHEEGPYTSMRMVKYLIDQSGLSLQGFVSHPHQTLKEWTFPQTLKHVQAQRRKNSPELELTWNSKTGRCTALAHKVSGRLEEKGPDTFCFEHFNMTSGRAGHRLSRCRKTGVVIDSSSTVGAAMVPELTDWILVGNVKCKFDGSQSWTEITRSGASNLALEDEGKQIQKKSPPITHEEAQAHCLSEVAQQVPLLTYFRSFQNGQPKLHGMMKFQLDTKGNWRQLDLIPDPEVKDGQKHTGCIVWNQGGTEATKGVPSRR
;
A
#
# COMPACT_ATOMS: atom_id res chain seq x y z
N MET A 1 -18.68 19.05 -14.56
CA MET A 1 -17.96 18.93 -13.28
C MET A 1 -16.49 18.70 -13.61
N ASP A 2 -15.56 19.42 -13.00
CA ASP A 2 -14.13 19.12 -13.17
C ASP A 2 -13.82 17.80 -12.46
N ALA A 3 -13.58 16.75 -13.25
CA ALA A 3 -13.33 15.40 -12.77
C ALA A 3 -12.05 15.32 -11.92
N LEU A 4 -11.00 16.08 -12.27
CA LEU A 4 -9.74 16.08 -11.56
C LEU A 4 -9.87 16.81 -10.22
N GLN A 5 -10.53 17.97 -10.19
CA GLN A 5 -10.73 18.70 -8.95
C GLN A 5 -11.59 17.90 -7.96
N THR A 6 -12.61 17.21 -8.47
CA THR A 6 -13.44 16.31 -7.67
C THR A 6 -12.62 15.14 -7.13
N ALA A 7 -11.78 14.52 -7.96
CA ALA A 7 -10.89 13.45 -7.55
C ALA A 7 -9.86 13.88 -6.50
N LYS A 8 -9.25 15.07 -6.66
CA LYS A 8 -8.32 15.64 -5.68
C LYS A 8 -8.98 15.84 -4.32
N LYS A 9 -10.21 16.34 -4.30
CA LYS A 9 -10.99 16.54 -3.08
C LYS A 9 -11.29 15.21 -2.36
N GLU A 10 -11.72 14.18 -3.10
CA GLU A 10 -12.00 12.87 -2.50
C GLU A 10 -10.73 12.14 -2.06
N TRP A 11 -9.64 12.27 -2.83
CA TRP A 11 -8.33 11.77 -2.43
C TRP A 11 -7.86 12.41 -1.12
N GLY A 12 -7.97 13.74 -1.00
CA GLY A 12 -7.58 14.47 0.20
C GLY A 12 -8.31 13.97 1.45
N LYS A 13 -9.64 13.81 1.35
CA LYS A 13 -10.45 13.22 2.43
C LYS A 13 -9.97 11.81 2.78
N GLY A 14 -9.74 10.95 1.79
CA GLY A 14 -9.26 9.60 2.02
C GLY A 14 -7.86 9.54 2.65
N HIS A 15 -7.01 10.52 2.36
CA HIS A 15 -5.68 10.65 2.94
C HIS A 15 -5.71 11.06 4.41
N GLU A 16 -6.60 11.99 4.78
CA GLU A 16 -6.75 12.55 6.14
C GLU A 16 -7.55 11.68 7.11
N GLU A 17 -8.40 10.79 6.61
CA GLU A 17 -9.34 10.03 7.45
C GLU A 17 -8.67 9.19 8.55
N GLY A 18 -7.43 8.78 8.34
CA GLY A 18 -6.68 8.01 9.31
C GLY A 18 -5.34 7.50 8.78
N PRO A 19 -4.56 6.85 9.65
CA PRO A 19 -3.25 6.36 9.28
C PRO A 19 -3.33 5.32 8.15
N TYR A 20 -2.29 5.30 7.33
CA TYR A 20 -2.07 4.17 6.43
C TYR A 20 -1.53 3.02 7.27
N THR A 21 -2.27 1.93 7.39
CA THR A 21 -1.88 0.79 8.24
C THR A 21 -2.40 -0.52 7.69
N SER A 22 -1.70 -1.61 8.01
CA SER A 22 -2.11 -2.99 7.71
C SER A 22 -2.84 -3.67 8.87
N MET A 23 -2.95 -3.03 10.04
CA MET A 23 -3.46 -3.70 11.25
C MET A 23 -4.87 -4.26 11.09
N ARG A 24 -5.78 -3.54 10.42
CA ARG A 24 -7.13 -4.06 10.14
C ARG A 24 -7.13 -5.26 9.20
N MET A 25 -6.23 -5.28 8.22
CA MET A 25 -6.09 -6.42 7.30
C MET A 25 -5.58 -7.64 8.06
N VAL A 26 -4.59 -7.47 8.94
CA VAL A 26 -4.11 -8.55 9.81
C VAL A 26 -5.20 -9.04 10.75
N LYS A 27 -5.92 -8.13 11.42
CA LYS A 27 -7.04 -8.51 12.28
C LYS A 27 -8.10 -9.30 11.51
N TYR A 28 -8.49 -8.83 10.33
CA TYR A 28 -9.44 -9.53 9.47
C TYR A 28 -8.94 -10.95 9.15
N LEU A 29 -7.68 -11.11 8.75
CA LEU A 29 -7.11 -12.43 8.44
C LEU A 29 -7.12 -13.37 9.66
N ILE A 30 -6.75 -12.86 10.84
CA ILE A 30 -6.79 -13.65 12.09
C ILE A 30 -8.22 -14.09 12.40
N ASP A 31 -9.18 -13.14 12.39
CA ASP A 31 -10.58 -13.40 12.69
C ASP A 31 -11.18 -14.43 11.72
N GLN A 32 -10.87 -14.32 10.42
CA GLN A 32 -11.37 -15.24 9.39
C GLN A 32 -10.70 -16.62 9.41
N SER A 33 -9.54 -16.75 10.06
CA SER A 33 -8.85 -18.04 10.21
C SER A 33 -9.33 -18.81 11.45
N GLY A 34 -10.12 -18.19 12.33
CA GLY A 34 -10.45 -18.75 13.64
C GLY A 34 -9.22 -18.86 14.57
N LEU A 35 -8.14 -18.14 14.26
CA LEU A 35 -6.91 -18.16 15.03
C LEU A 35 -6.97 -17.11 16.14
N SER A 36 -6.27 -17.34 17.24
CA SER A 36 -6.21 -16.37 18.33
C SER A 36 -5.16 -15.29 18.05
N LEU A 37 -5.41 -14.08 18.55
CA LEU A 37 -4.39 -13.02 18.55
C LEU A 37 -3.11 -13.47 19.27
N GLN A 38 -3.24 -14.25 20.34
CA GLN A 38 -2.09 -14.82 21.05
C GLN A 38 -1.27 -15.76 20.14
N GLY A 39 -1.94 -16.60 19.35
CA GLY A 39 -1.28 -17.45 18.37
C GLY A 39 -0.50 -16.65 17.33
N PHE A 40 -1.11 -15.57 16.82
CA PHE A 40 -0.44 -14.63 15.92
C PHE A 40 0.77 -13.94 16.57
N VAL A 41 0.67 -13.49 17.82
CA VAL A 41 1.78 -12.86 18.53
C VAL A 41 2.94 -13.84 18.71
N SER A 42 2.65 -15.10 19.05
CA SER A 42 3.70 -16.11 19.25
C SER A 42 4.33 -16.59 17.94
N HIS A 43 3.55 -16.75 16.87
CA HIS A 43 4.00 -17.31 15.59
C HIS A 43 3.41 -16.56 14.39
N PRO A 44 3.77 -15.29 14.14
CA PRO A 44 3.04 -14.42 13.22
C PRO A 44 3.06 -14.93 11.78
N HIS A 45 4.21 -15.39 11.29
CA HIS A 45 4.32 -15.90 9.92
C HIS A 45 3.58 -17.24 9.74
N GLN A 46 3.73 -18.17 10.69
CA GLN A 46 3.06 -19.47 10.62
C GLN A 46 1.54 -19.35 10.72
N THR A 47 1.04 -18.38 11.48
CA THR A 47 -0.40 -18.17 11.69
C THR A 47 -1.11 -17.82 10.39
N LEU A 48 -0.48 -17.04 9.50
CA LEU A 48 -1.12 -16.54 8.28
C LEU A 48 -0.63 -17.22 6.99
N LYS A 49 0.26 -18.21 7.07
CA LYS A 49 0.91 -18.85 5.90
C LYS A 49 -0.09 -19.41 4.87
N GLU A 50 -1.26 -19.87 5.33
CA GLU A 50 -2.31 -20.48 4.49
C GLU A 50 -3.10 -19.45 3.66
N TRP A 51 -2.82 -18.16 3.80
CA TRP A 51 -3.42 -17.12 2.97
C TRP A 51 -2.55 -16.87 1.73
N THR A 52 -2.45 -17.88 0.87
CA THR A 52 -1.87 -17.70 -0.47
C THR A 52 -2.84 -16.90 -1.35
N PHE A 53 -2.36 -16.33 -2.46
CA PHE A 53 -3.24 -15.57 -3.36
C PHE A 53 -4.47 -16.37 -3.84
N PRO A 54 -4.35 -17.62 -4.34
CA PRO A 54 -5.51 -18.41 -4.76
C PRO A 54 -6.54 -18.63 -3.64
N GLN A 55 -6.07 -18.97 -2.43
CA GLN A 55 -6.93 -19.17 -1.26
C GLN A 55 -7.63 -17.86 -0.86
N THR A 56 -6.87 -16.76 -0.85
CA THR A 56 -7.39 -15.44 -0.48
C THR A 56 -8.42 -14.94 -1.50
N LEU A 57 -8.18 -15.14 -2.80
CA LEU A 57 -9.13 -14.75 -3.85
C LEU A 57 -10.45 -15.50 -3.72
N LYS A 58 -10.39 -16.82 -3.53
CA LYS A 58 -11.58 -17.64 -3.30
C LYS A 58 -12.36 -17.16 -2.07
N HIS A 59 -11.66 -16.81 -0.99
CA HIS A 59 -12.27 -16.26 0.23
C HIS A 59 -12.94 -14.91 -0.03
N VAL A 60 -12.24 -13.96 -0.63
CA VAL A 60 -12.78 -12.62 -0.94
C VAL A 60 -14.03 -12.72 -1.81
N GLN A 61 -14.00 -13.53 -2.87
CA GLN A 61 -15.17 -13.77 -3.72
C GLN A 61 -16.34 -14.37 -2.95
N ALA A 62 -16.08 -15.32 -2.05
CA ALA A 62 -17.13 -15.91 -1.21
C ALA A 62 -17.74 -14.89 -0.24
N GLN A 63 -16.92 -14.02 0.36
CA GLN A 63 -17.39 -12.98 1.28
C GLN A 63 -18.15 -11.86 0.57
N ARG A 64 -17.73 -11.48 -0.64
CA ARG A 64 -18.46 -10.55 -1.52
C ARG A 64 -19.85 -11.06 -1.86
N ARG A 65 -19.98 -12.34 -2.26
CA ARG A 65 -21.29 -12.97 -2.54
C ARG A 65 -22.22 -12.98 -1.32
N LYS A 66 -21.66 -12.94 -0.11
CA LYS A 66 -22.40 -12.89 1.15
C LYS A 66 -22.65 -11.46 1.65
N ASN A 67 -22.17 -10.43 0.96
CA ASN A 67 -22.18 -9.05 1.42
C ASN A 67 -21.58 -8.89 2.83
N SER A 68 -20.45 -9.55 3.10
CA SER A 68 -19.81 -9.56 4.43
C SER A 68 -19.49 -8.14 4.92
N PRO A 69 -20.09 -7.68 6.04
CA PRO A 69 -19.75 -6.41 6.65
C PRO A 69 -18.28 -6.34 7.09
N GLU A 70 -17.69 -7.46 7.50
CA GLU A 70 -16.31 -7.55 7.97
C GLU A 70 -15.31 -7.27 6.84
N LEU A 71 -15.58 -7.80 5.64
CA LEU A 71 -14.79 -7.49 4.46
C LEU A 71 -14.91 -5.99 4.14
N GLU A 72 -16.12 -5.42 4.11
CA GLU A 72 -16.33 -4.00 3.84
C GLU A 72 -15.62 -3.11 4.87
N LEU A 73 -15.71 -3.43 6.16
CA LEU A 73 -15.03 -2.71 7.24
C LEU A 73 -13.51 -2.77 7.13
N THR A 74 -12.94 -3.75 6.44
CA THR A 74 -11.50 -3.84 6.21
C THR A 74 -11.03 -2.81 5.18
N TRP A 75 -11.85 -2.53 4.17
CA TRP A 75 -11.49 -1.65 3.04
C TRP A 75 -12.03 -0.22 3.17
N ASN A 76 -13.23 -0.07 3.71
CA ASN A 76 -13.94 1.22 3.79
C ASN A 76 -13.76 1.93 5.14
N SER A 77 -13.01 1.36 6.08
CA SER A 77 -12.71 2.07 7.33
C SER A 77 -11.82 3.29 7.12
N LYS A 78 -11.70 4.14 8.15
CA LYS A 78 -10.80 5.30 8.18
C LYS A 78 -9.31 4.99 7.98
N THR A 79 -8.91 3.72 8.02
CA THR A 79 -7.50 3.29 8.00
C THR A 79 -7.27 2.18 6.96
N GLY A 80 -6.06 2.07 6.39
CA GLY A 80 -5.74 0.96 5.47
C GLY A 80 -4.50 1.19 4.61
N ARG A 81 -4.06 0.17 3.86
CA ARG A 81 -2.96 0.27 2.88
C ARG A 81 -3.40 0.95 1.56
N CYS A 82 -2.52 0.92 0.55
CA CYS A 82 -2.72 1.55 -0.76
C CYS A 82 -4.02 1.11 -1.42
N THR A 83 -4.28 -0.20 -1.41
CA THR A 83 -5.52 -0.80 -1.93
C THR A 83 -6.78 -0.26 -1.25
N ALA A 84 -6.78 -0.06 0.07
CA ALA A 84 -7.94 0.47 0.79
C ALA A 84 -8.23 1.93 0.41
N LEU A 85 -7.19 2.77 0.30
CA LEU A 85 -7.34 4.15 -0.17
C LEU A 85 -7.85 4.18 -1.61
N ALA A 86 -7.24 3.39 -2.48
CA ALA A 86 -7.59 3.33 -3.90
C ALA A 86 -9.05 2.89 -4.11
N HIS A 87 -9.50 1.84 -3.41
CA HIS A 87 -10.89 1.37 -3.46
C HIS A 87 -11.89 2.37 -2.91
N LYS A 88 -11.62 2.93 -1.74
CA LYS A 88 -12.54 3.88 -1.10
C LYS A 88 -12.72 5.13 -1.94
N VAL A 89 -11.62 5.71 -2.43
CA VAL A 89 -11.67 6.93 -3.23
C VAL A 89 -12.30 6.67 -4.58
N SER A 90 -11.98 5.55 -5.26
CA SER A 90 -12.63 5.20 -6.53
C SER A 90 -14.13 4.96 -6.35
N GLY A 91 -14.54 4.19 -5.34
CA GLY A 91 -15.95 3.92 -5.06
C GLY A 91 -16.75 5.20 -4.79
N ARG A 92 -16.23 6.11 -3.96
CA ARG A 92 -16.87 7.42 -3.71
C ARG A 92 -17.00 8.27 -4.97
N LEU A 93 -16.05 8.20 -5.89
CA LEU A 93 -16.10 8.94 -7.14
C LEU A 93 -17.13 8.33 -8.10
N GLU A 94 -17.20 7.00 -8.19
CA GLU A 94 -18.22 6.28 -8.97
C GLU A 94 -19.63 6.53 -8.43
N GLU A 95 -19.80 6.57 -7.10
CA GLU A 95 -21.09 6.93 -6.48
C GLU A 95 -21.51 8.38 -6.78
N LYS A 96 -20.57 9.33 -6.78
CA LYS A 96 -20.86 10.76 -7.01
C LYS A 96 -21.06 11.12 -8.48
N GLY A 97 -20.47 10.34 -9.37
CA GLY A 97 -20.53 10.59 -10.80
C GLY A 97 -20.51 9.27 -11.57
N PRO A 98 -21.56 8.45 -11.51
CA PRO A 98 -21.59 7.13 -12.16
C PRO A 98 -21.40 7.22 -13.68
N ASP A 99 -21.87 8.30 -14.29
CA ASP A 99 -21.68 8.56 -15.72
C ASP A 99 -20.29 9.10 -16.05
N THR A 100 -19.60 9.72 -15.08
CA THR A 100 -18.28 10.35 -15.25
C THR A 100 -17.12 9.43 -14.92
N PHE A 101 -17.26 8.61 -13.87
CA PHE A 101 -16.19 7.78 -13.33
C PHE A 101 -16.44 6.29 -13.61
N CYS A 102 -15.37 5.57 -13.89
CA CYS A 102 -15.36 4.11 -14.10
C CYS A 102 -13.93 3.64 -13.89
N PHE A 103 -13.62 3.14 -12.70
CA PHE A 103 -12.27 2.82 -12.28
C PHE A 103 -11.93 1.35 -12.52
N GLU A 104 -10.70 1.15 -12.95
CA GLU A 104 -10.04 -0.15 -13.06
C GLU A 104 -8.86 -0.15 -12.08
N HIS A 105 -8.59 -1.31 -11.46
CA HIS A 105 -7.50 -1.47 -10.51
C HIS A 105 -6.30 -2.09 -11.19
N PHE A 106 -5.10 -1.72 -10.75
CA PHE A 106 -3.85 -2.25 -11.29
C PHE A 106 -2.94 -2.69 -10.15
N ASN A 107 -2.32 -3.84 -10.33
CA ASN A 107 -1.29 -4.35 -9.42
C ASN A 107 0.08 -4.16 -10.05
N MET A 108 0.81 -3.17 -9.57
CA MET A 108 2.17 -2.89 -10.00
C MET A 108 3.17 -3.64 -9.13
N THR A 109 4.18 -4.26 -9.73
CA THR A 109 5.18 -5.00 -8.96
C THR A 109 6.42 -4.16 -8.67
N SER A 110 6.51 -3.62 -7.44
CA SER A 110 7.70 -2.94 -6.95
C SER A 110 8.53 -3.86 -6.04
N GLY A 111 9.42 -4.66 -6.63
CA GLY A 111 10.29 -5.55 -5.86
C GLY A 111 9.52 -6.64 -5.10
N ARG A 112 9.65 -6.71 -3.76
CA ARG A 112 9.03 -7.76 -2.92
C ARG A 112 7.57 -7.51 -2.54
N ALA A 113 7.04 -6.30 -2.74
CA ALA A 113 5.66 -5.96 -2.39
C ALA A 113 4.98 -5.24 -3.55
N GLY A 114 3.74 -5.60 -3.84
CA GLY A 114 2.93 -4.95 -4.86
C GLY A 114 2.40 -3.60 -4.38
N HIS A 115 2.26 -2.68 -5.33
CA HIS A 115 1.60 -1.40 -5.16
C HIS A 115 0.32 -1.40 -6.00
N ARG A 116 -0.77 -0.84 -5.46
CA ARG A 116 -2.06 -0.83 -6.16
C ARG A 116 -2.53 0.59 -6.33
N LEU A 117 -2.97 0.88 -7.55
CA LEU A 117 -3.56 2.13 -7.96
C LEU A 117 -4.89 1.86 -8.67
N SER A 118 -5.74 2.88 -8.74
CA SER A 118 -6.94 2.85 -9.58
C SER A 118 -6.79 3.89 -10.68
N ARG A 119 -7.19 3.56 -11.91
CA ARG A 119 -7.30 4.52 -13.02
C ARG A 119 -8.72 4.55 -13.53
N CYS A 120 -9.29 5.74 -13.70
CA CYS A 120 -10.58 5.92 -14.35
C CYS A 120 -10.41 5.75 -15.86
N ARG A 121 -11.11 4.79 -16.45
CA ARG A 121 -11.14 4.54 -17.89
C ARG A 121 -11.73 5.71 -18.67
N LYS A 122 -12.73 6.41 -18.12
CA LYS A 122 -13.43 7.51 -18.79
C LYS A 122 -12.66 8.84 -18.77
N THR A 123 -11.93 9.12 -17.69
CA THR A 123 -11.31 10.44 -17.46
C THR A 123 -9.78 10.42 -17.38
N GLY A 124 -9.15 9.25 -17.33
CA GLY A 124 -7.70 9.12 -17.12
C GLY A 124 -7.22 9.48 -15.71
N VAL A 125 -8.13 9.80 -14.78
CA VAL A 125 -7.78 10.10 -13.38
C VAL A 125 -7.16 8.88 -12.71
N VAL A 126 -6.01 9.06 -12.07
CA VAL A 126 -5.30 8.06 -11.29
C VAL A 126 -5.39 8.38 -9.80
N ILE A 127 -5.73 7.36 -9.02
CA ILE A 127 -5.76 7.37 -7.56
C ILE A 127 -4.64 6.49 -7.05
N ASP A 128 -3.66 7.12 -6.41
CA ASP A 128 -2.52 6.46 -5.78
C ASP A 128 -2.32 7.01 -4.36
N SER A 129 -2.26 6.11 -3.37
CA SER A 129 -1.97 6.47 -1.97
C SER A 129 -0.58 7.05 -1.71
N SER A 130 0.38 6.81 -2.61
CA SER A 130 1.76 7.30 -2.54
C SER A 130 1.97 8.61 -3.30
N SER A 131 0.90 9.16 -3.89
CA SER A 131 0.97 10.41 -4.63
C SER A 131 1.25 11.59 -3.70
N THR A 132 2.27 12.38 -4.06
CA THR A 132 2.60 13.66 -3.42
C THR A 132 1.72 14.81 -3.91
N VAL A 133 0.96 14.60 -5.00
CA VAL A 133 0.08 15.62 -5.62
C VAL A 133 -1.41 15.28 -5.50
N GLY A 134 -1.73 14.19 -4.80
CA GLY A 134 -3.09 13.67 -4.66
C GLY A 134 -3.57 12.90 -5.89
N ALA A 135 -4.79 13.15 -6.35
CA ALA A 135 -5.26 12.60 -7.62
C ALA A 135 -4.57 13.31 -8.79
N ALA A 136 -4.07 12.53 -9.74
CA ALA A 136 -3.45 13.04 -10.96
C ALA A 136 -4.29 12.65 -12.18
N MET A 137 -4.31 13.50 -13.21
CA MET A 137 -4.81 13.08 -14.51
C MET A 137 -3.62 12.53 -15.27
N VAL A 138 -3.75 11.30 -15.77
CA VAL A 138 -2.82 10.75 -16.76
C VAL A 138 -3.58 10.81 -18.07
N PRO A 139 -3.30 11.82 -18.93
CA PRO A 139 -3.89 11.85 -20.26
C PRO A 139 -3.61 10.54 -20.99
N GLU A 140 -4.44 10.19 -21.97
CA GLU A 140 -4.10 9.16 -22.95
C GLU A 140 -2.87 9.61 -23.76
N LEU A 141 -1.67 9.50 -23.20
CA LEU A 141 -0.46 9.95 -23.86
C LEU A 141 0.72 9.00 -23.63
N THR A 142 1.46 8.89 -24.72
CA THR A 142 2.54 7.97 -25.08
C THR A 142 3.81 8.07 -24.22
N ASP A 143 3.77 8.79 -23.11
CA ASP A 143 4.94 9.16 -22.33
C ASP A 143 5.02 8.40 -21.00
N TRP A 144 6.25 8.18 -20.54
CA TRP A 144 6.50 7.57 -19.24
C TRP A 144 6.21 8.57 -18.13
N ILE A 145 5.33 8.22 -17.21
CA ILE A 145 5.04 8.98 -16.01
C ILE A 145 5.57 8.26 -14.77
N LEU A 146 5.83 9.02 -13.70
CA LEU A 146 6.18 8.46 -12.41
C LEU A 146 4.92 8.29 -11.56
N VAL A 147 4.61 7.06 -11.16
CA VAL A 147 3.54 6.76 -10.19
C VAL A 147 4.18 6.13 -8.96
N GLY A 148 4.23 6.87 -7.86
CA GLY A 148 5.07 6.55 -6.72
C GLY A 148 6.55 6.50 -7.11
N ASN A 149 7.17 5.32 -7.03
CA ASN A 149 8.56 5.08 -7.43
C ASN A 149 8.67 4.19 -8.68
N VAL A 150 7.63 4.11 -9.51
CA VAL A 150 7.62 3.27 -10.71
C VAL A 150 7.38 4.15 -11.93
N LYS A 151 8.26 4.03 -12.93
CA LYS A 151 8.03 4.62 -14.25
C LYS A 151 7.05 3.73 -14.99
N CYS A 152 5.91 4.31 -15.34
CA CYS A 152 4.81 3.61 -15.98
C CYS A 152 4.40 4.33 -17.27
N LYS A 153 4.05 3.58 -18.30
CA LYS A 153 3.45 4.09 -19.53
C LYS A 153 2.15 3.34 -19.78
N PHE A 154 1.09 4.08 -20.06
CA PHE A 154 -0.16 3.50 -20.54
C PHE A 154 -0.04 3.35 -22.06
N ASP A 155 -0.14 2.13 -22.57
CA ASP A 155 0.11 1.84 -23.99
C ASP A 155 -1.16 1.87 -24.85
N GLY A 156 -2.27 2.39 -24.31
CA GLY A 156 -3.58 2.39 -24.99
C GLY A 156 -4.25 1.01 -25.03
N SER A 157 -3.56 -0.08 -24.68
CA SER A 157 -4.09 -1.46 -24.68
C SER A 157 -4.71 -1.88 -23.35
N GLN A 158 -5.16 -0.91 -22.54
CA GLN A 158 -5.71 -1.11 -21.18
C GLN A 158 -4.70 -1.67 -20.16
N SER A 159 -3.42 -1.81 -20.52
CA SER A 159 -2.37 -2.28 -19.60
C SER A 159 -1.36 -1.19 -19.28
N TRP A 160 -0.79 -1.25 -18.09
CA TRP A 160 0.37 -0.42 -17.75
C TRP A 160 1.64 -1.18 -18.08
N THR A 161 2.56 -0.53 -18.78
CA THR A 161 3.93 -1.02 -18.86
C THR A 161 4.72 -0.38 -17.72
N GLU A 162 5.27 -1.19 -16.82
CA GLU A 162 6.16 -0.76 -15.75
C GLU A 162 7.61 -1.07 -16.13
N ILE A 163 8.53 -0.14 -15.87
CA ILE A 163 9.97 -0.43 -15.88
C ILE A 163 10.40 -0.78 -14.45
N THR A 164 10.89 -1.99 -14.28
CA THR A 164 11.48 -2.46 -13.01
C THR A 164 12.93 -2.90 -13.25
N ARG A 165 13.79 -2.75 -12.23
CA ARG A 165 15.12 -3.40 -12.20
C ARG A 165 14.98 -4.80 -11.59
N SER A 166 15.71 -5.77 -12.12
CA SER A 166 15.95 -7.02 -11.40
C SER A 166 16.85 -6.74 -10.20
N GLY A 167 16.31 -6.73 -8.99
CA GLY A 167 17.06 -6.46 -7.76
C GLY A 167 16.85 -5.03 -7.23
N ALA A 168 16.50 -4.95 -5.95
CA ALA A 168 15.99 -3.79 -5.23
C ALA A 168 16.69 -2.43 -5.47
N SER A 169 15.87 -1.43 -5.84
CA SER A 169 15.87 0.00 -5.47
C SER A 169 15.66 0.90 -6.69
N ASN A 170 14.56 1.65 -6.68
CA ASN A 170 14.07 2.44 -7.83
C ASN A 170 14.54 3.91 -7.80
N LEU A 171 15.69 4.22 -7.19
CA LEU A 171 16.08 5.61 -6.92
C LEU A 171 17.09 6.25 -7.90
N ALA A 172 17.46 5.58 -8.99
CA ALA A 172 18.25 6.22 -10.05
C ALA A 172 17.88 5.63 -11.42
N LEU A 173 17.18 6.41 -12.23
CA LEU A 173 16.73 6.05 -13.58
C LEU A 173 17.66 6.60 -14.66
N GLU A 174 18.95 6.74 -14.36
CA GLU A 174 19.96 7.28 -15.29
C GLU A 174 21.08 6.30 -15.64
N ASP A 175 21.14 5.09 -15.06
CA ASP A 175 22.20 4.12 -15.39
C ASP A 175 21.70 2.86 -16.11
N GLU A 176 22.46 2.50 -17.15
CA GLU A 176 22.33 1.51 -18.24
C GLU A 176 22.13 0.03 -17.83
N GLY A 177 21.39 -0.25 -16.75
CA GLY A 177 21.00 -1.61 -16.38
C GLY A 177 19.88 -2.17 -17.28
N LYS A 178 19.80 -3.51 -17.41
CA LYS A 178 18.70 -4.22 -18.10
C LYS A 178 17.33 -3.77 -17.55
N GLN A 179 16.62 -2.96 -18.32
CA GLN A 179 15.25 -2.56 -18.02
C GLN A 179 14.30 -3.71 -18.34
N ILE A 180 13.57 -4.22 -17.35
CA ILE A 180 12.50 -5.20 -17.59
C ILE A 180 11.20 -4.42 -17.72
N GLN A 181 10.63 -4.46 -18.93
CA GLN A 181 9.27 -3.99 -19.16
C GLN A 181 8.30 -5.11 -18.78
N LYS A 182 7.43 -4.84 -17.81
CA LYS A 182 6.35 -5.75 -17.45
C LYS A 182 5.01 -5.10 -17.76
N LYS A 183 4.11 -5.86 -18.38
CA LYS A 183 2.71 -5.45 -18.54
C LYS A 183 1.90 -5.84 -17.31
N SER A 184 1.17 -4.88 -16.78
CA SER A 184 0.26 -5.00 -15.65
C SER A 184 -1.16 -4.78 -16.17
N PRO A 185 -1.91 -5.86 -16.48
CA PRO A 185 -3.30 -5.75 -16.91
C PRO A 185 -4.20 -5.24 -15.79
N PRO A 186 -5.41 -4.74 -16.12
CA PRO A 186 -6.39 -4.41 -15.11
C PRO A 186 -6.78 -5.67 -14.35
N ILE A 187 -6.98 -5.51 -13.06
CA ILE A 187 -7.47 -6.56 -12.17
C ILE A 187 -8.83 -6.17 -11.61
N THR A 188 -9.62 -7.18 -11.29
CA THR A 188 -10.91 -7.01 -10.61
C THR A 188 -10.71 -6.43 -9.21
N HIS A 189 -11.80 -5.94 -8.64
CA HIS A 189 -11.81 -5.43 -7.28
C HIS A 189 -11.41 -6.53 -6.28
N GLU A 190 -11.93 -7.74 -6.47
CA GLU A 190 -11.66 -8.91 -5.65
C GLU A 190 -10.19 -9.34 -5.75
N GLU A 191 -9.61 -9.31 -6.95
CA GLU A 191 -8.18 -9.58 -7.13
C GLU A 191 -7.31 -8.54 -6.42
N ALA A 192 -7.67 -7.25 -6.48
CA ALA A 192 -6.92 -6.19 -5.80
C ALA A 192 -6.93 -6.39 -4.28
N GLN A 193 -8.10 -6.69 -3.71
CA GLN A 193 -8.27 -7.03 -2.30
C GLN A 193 -7.47 -8.29 -1.92
N ALA A 194 -7.57 -9.35 -2.72
CA ALA A 194 -6.93 -10.63 -2.46
C ALA A 194 -5.40 -10.54 -2.53
N HIS A 195 -4.88 -9.82 -3.52
CA HIS A 195 -3.45 -9.51 -3.62
C HIS A 195 -2.95 -8.81 -2.36
N CYS A 196 -3.63 -7.76 -1.91
CA CYS A 196 -3.21 -7.01 -0.73
C CYS A 196 -3.26 -7.85 0.56
N LEU A 197 -4.34 -8.62 0.76
CA LEU A 197 -4.48 -9.52 1.92
C LEU A 197 -3.43 -10.62 1.91
N SER A 198 -3.20 -11.27 0.77
CA SER A 198 -2.19 -12.33 0.65
C SER A 198 -0.78 -11.79 0.93
N GLU A 199 -0.43 -10.60 0.45
CA GLU A 199 0.87 -10.00 0.79
C GLU A 199 1.00 -9.64 2.25
N VAL A 200 -0.08 -9.13 2.86
CA VAL A 200 -0.11 -8.88 4.30
C VAL A 200 0.07 -10.17 5.07
N ALA A 201 -0.53 -11.28 4.63
CA ALA A 201 -0.36 -12.57 5.26
C ALA A 201 1.06 -13.14 5.11
N GLN A 202 1.61 -13.13 3.90
CA GLN A 202 2.89 -13.75 3.58
C GLN A 202 4.09 -12.96 4.13
N GLN A 203 3.98 -11.64 4.23
CA GLN A 203 5.08 -10.79 4.72
C GLN A 203 4.87 -10.32 6.16
N VAL A 204 3.65 -10.46 6.68
CA VAL A 204 3.19 -9.88 7.96
C VAL A 204 3.70 -8.47 8.18
N PRO A 205 3.57 -7.54 7.21
CA PRO A 205 4.09 -6.20 7.37
C PRO A 205 3.13 -5.44 8.28
N LEU A 206 3.35 -5.43 9.60
CA LEU A 206 2.66 -4.51 10.51
C LEU A 206 3.32 -3.14 10.39
N LEU A 207 2.70 -2.28 9.59
CA LEU A 207 3.16 -0.92 9.33
C LEU A 207 2.06 0.07 9.70
N THR A 208 2.46 1.26 10.11
CA THR A 208 1.58 2.41 10.33
C THR A 208 2.33 3.66 9.91
N TYR A 209 1.85 4.35 8.87
CA TYR A 209 2.36 5.67 8.48
C TYR A 209 1.48 6.76 9.08
N PHE A 210 2.12 7.77 9.66
CA PHE A 210 1.50 8.97 10.19
C PHE A 210 1.62 10.07 9.16
N ARG A 211 0.49 10.56 8.65
CA ARG A 211 0.44 11.52 7.53
C ARG A 211 -0.63 12.57 7.78
N SER A 212 -0.42 13.76 7.25
CA SER A 212 -1.41 14.85 7.23
C SER A 212 -1.15 15.76 6.05
N PHE A 213 -1.94 16.83 5.90
CA PHE A 213 -1.55 17.95 5.05
C PHE A 213 -0.68 18.94 5.83
N GLN A 214 0.34 19.50 5.17
CA GLN A 214 1.08 20.69 5.60
C GLN A 214 1.16 21.65 4.42
N ASN A 215 0.71 22.90 4.60
CA ASN A 215 0.68 23.92 3.54
C ASN A 215 -0.05 23.46 2.25
N GLY A 216 -1.14 22.71 2.41
CA GLY A 216 -1.92 22.20 1.28
C GLY A 216 -1.28 21.03 0.51
N GLN A 217 -0.12 20.54 0.96
CA GLN A 217 0.54 19.37 0.39
C GLN A 217 0.46 18.16 1.33
N PRO A 218 0.29 16.93 0.80
CA PRO A 218 0.39 15.71 1.59
C PRO A 218 1.80 15.60 2.19
N LYS A 219 1.88 15.35 3.49
CA LYS A 219 3.12 15.16 4.22
C LYS A 219 3.10 13.87 5.03
N LEU A 220 4.21 13.15 4.96
CA LEU A 220 4.48 12.00 5.79
C LEU A 220 5.34 12.42 6.99
N HIS A 221 4.86 12.17 8.21
CA HIS A 221 5.54 12.57 9.45
C HIS A 221 6.43 11.45 10.00
N GLY A 222 6.08 10.20 9.70
CA GLY A 222 6.84 9.06 10.16
C GLY A 222 6.14 7.74 9.93
N MET A 223 6.83 6.65 10.31
CA MET A 223 6.34 5.30 10.19
C MET A 223 6.71 4.47 11.43
N MET A 224 5.75 3.67 11.89
CA MET A 224 6.00 2.50 12.73
C MET A 224 6.02 1.25 11.86
N LYS A 225 7.03 0.39 12.04
CA LYS A 225 7.13 -0.88 11.31
C LYS A 225 7.65 -1.98 12.22
N PHE A 226 6.87 -3.04 12.40
CA PHE A 226 7.37 -4.26 13.02
C PHE A 226 8.14 -5.08 11.99
N GLN A 227 9.25 -5.66 12.42
CA GLN A 227 10.07 -6.56 11.62
C GLN A 227 10.07 -7.97 12.22
N LEU A 228 10.06 -8.94 11.31
CA LEU A 228 10.30 -10.34 11.63
C LEU A 228 11.77 -10.70 11.42
N ASP A 229 12.27 -11.67 12.19
CA ASP A 229 13.54 -12.34 11.91
C ASP A 229 13.43 -13.30 10.70
N THR A 230 14.52 -13.97 10.35
CA THR A 230 14.55 -14.94 9.24
C THR A 230 13.72 -16.19 9.49
N LYS A 231 13.33 -16.45 10.74
CA LYS A 231 12.47 -17.57 11.14
C LYS A 231 10.99 -17.15 11.21
N GLY A 232 10.68 -15.87 10.98
CA GLY A 232 9.32 -15.34 11.01
C GLY A 232 8.81 -14.98 12.42
N ASN A 233 9.69 -14.74 13.39
CA ASN A 233 9.33 -14.27 14.73
C ASN A 233 9.52 -12.76 14.86
N TRP A 234 8.78 -12.10 15.76
CA TRP A 234 8.99 -10.69 16.06
C TRP A 234 10.42 -10.43 16.52
N ARG A 235 11.07 -9.46 15.86
CA ARG A 235 12.44 -9.06 16.15
C ARG A 235 12.52 -7.66 16.73
N GLN A 236 11.90 -6.70 16.04
CA GLN A 236 12.03 -5.29 16.42
C GLN A 236 10.85 -4.46 15.89
N LEU A 237 10.66 -3.30 16.49
CA LEU A 237 9.79 -2.22 16.03
C LEU A 237 10.64 -1.00 15.73
N ASP A 238 10.57 -0.56 14.47
CA ASP A 238 11.22 0.65 14.01
C ASP A 238 10.25 1.83 14.10
N LEU A 239 10.73 2.92 14.68
CA LEU A 239 10.13 4.24 14.71
C LEU A 239 10.96 5.14 13.81
N ILE A 240 10.47 5.39 12.60
CA ILE A 240 11.18 6.14 11.57
C ILE A 240 10.52 7.52 11.47
N PRO A 241 11.11 8.58 12.05
CA PRO A 241 10.65 9.94 11.80
C PRO A 241 10.99 10.32 10.36
N ASP A 242 10.01 10.91 9.67
CA ASP A 242 10.08 11.41 8.29
C ASP A 242 10.96 10.55 7.34
N PRO A 243 10.40 9.48 6.73
CA PRO A 243 11.17 8.56 5.91
C PRO A 243 11.68 9.18 4.59
N GLU A 244 11.31 10.42 4.27
CA GLU A 244 11.80 11.16 3.10
C GLU A 244 13.15 11.87 3.36
N VAL A 245 13.59 11.97 4.62
CA VAL A 245 14.91 12.52 4.97
C VAL A 245 16.01 11.56 4.51
N LYS A 246 16.79 11.98 3.50
CA LYS A 246 17.94 11.23 2.95
C LYS A 246 19.07 11.09 3.97
N ASP A 247 19.85 10.02 3.81
CA ASP A 247 20.80 9.47 4.79
C ASP A 247 21.76 10.48 5.44
N GLY A 248 21.97 10.28 6.75
CA GLY A 248 22.87 11.06 7.61
C GLY A 248 22.25 11.43 8.97
N GLN A 249 20.91 11.55 9.03
CA GLN A 249 20.16 11.98 10.23
C GLN A 249 18.87 11.18 10.48
N LYS A 250 18.76 9.95 9.95
CA LYS A 250 17.63 9.08 10.31
C LYS A 250 17.76 8.68 11.78
N HIS A 251 17.13 9.43 12.66
CA HIS A 251 16.91 9.04 14.05
C HIS A 251 15.88 7.91 14.08
N THR A 252 16.27 6.71 13.65
CA THR A 252 15.40 5.55 13.81
C THR A 252 15.44 5.12 15.28
N GLY A 253 14.38 5.41 16.02
CA GLY A 253 14.15 4.74 17.30
C GLY A 253 13.86 3.28 17.01
N CYS A 254 14.48 2.35 17.74
CA CYS A 254 14.24 0.92 17.56
C CYS A 254 13.99 0.28 18.92
N ILE A 255 12.91 -0.50 19.02
CA ILE A 255 12.63 -1.35 20.18
C ILE A 255 12.91 -2.79 19.72
N VAL A 256 13.92 -3.44 20.29
CA VAL A 256 14.32 -4.81 19.93
C VAL A 256 13.85 -5.76 21.03
N TRP A 257 13.24 -6.87 20.63
CA TRP A 257 12.87 -7.96 21.54
C TRP A 257 13.82 -9.14 21.34
N ASN A 258 13.92 -10.01 22.34
CA ASN A 258 14.68 -11.28 22.27
C ASN A 258 16.20 -11.16 22.13
N GLN A 259 16.80 -10.00 22.43
CA GLN A 259 18.19 -9.98 22.92
C GLN A 259 18.11 -10.21 24.43
N GLY A 260 18.69 -11.31 24.92
CA GLY A 260 18.73 -11.63 26.35
C GLY A 260 18.98 -10.36 27.16
N GLY A 261 18.03 -10.06 28.06
CA GLY A 261 17.75 -8.72 28.59
C GLY A 261 18.95 -7.80 28.68
N THR A 262 19.08 -6.88 27.73
CA THR A 262 19.77 -5.61 27.92
C THR A 262 19.09 -4.60 27.02
N GLU A 263 18.47 -3.59 27.65
CA GLU A 263 18.01 -2.39 26.96
C GLU A 263 19.21 -1.76 26.24
N ALA A 264 19.36 -2.02 24.95
CA ALA A 264 20.23 -1.24 24.10
C ALA A 264 19.44 -0.03 23.59
N THR A 265 19.17 0.95 24.47
CA THR A 265 19.02 2.33 24.00
C THR A 265 20.37 2.73 23.42
N LYS A 266 20.56 2.52 22.11
CA LYS A 266 21.66 3.16 21.39
C LYS A 266 21.36 4.67 21.38
N GLY A 267 21.87 5.34 22.41
CA GLY A 267 21.95 6.78 22.50
C GLY A 267 22.63 7.32 21.24
N VAL A 268 21.96 8.30 20.66
CA VAL A 268 22.42 9.16 19.57
C VAL A 268 23.82 9.69 19.88
N PRO A 269 24.80 9.63 18.96
CA PRO A 269 25.98 10.48 19.10
C PRO A 269 25.57 11.91 18.74
N SER A 270 25.49 12.79 19.75
CA SER A 270 25.58 14.23 19.52
C SER A 270 26.97 14.52 18.98
N ARG A 271 27.09 15.07 17.78
CA ARG A 271 28.32 15.76 17.36
C ARG A 271 28.06 17.25 17.38
N ARG A 272 28.84 17.92 18.24
CA ARG A 272 29.12 19.35 18.24
C ARG A 272 29.68 19.78 16.88
#